data_AF-A0A385SE32-F1
#
_entry.id   AF-A0A385SE32-F1
#
_cell.length_a   1.000
_cell.length_b   1.000
_cell.length_c   1.000
_cell.angle_alpha   90.00
_cell.angle_beta   90.00
_cell.angle_gamma   90.00
#
_symmetry.space_group_name_H-M   'P 1'
#
loop_
_entity.id
_entity.type
_entity.pdbx_description
1 polymer ?
#
loop_
_entity_poly.entity_id
_entity_poly.type
_entity_poly.pdbx_seq_one_letter_code
_entity_poly.pdbx_strand_id
1 'polypeptide(L)'
;MLKVLVIHIFLPVFSFLPPVKNRFHHPISLATRDHYKIADTVRVPFGKPAESDMVKSKAEELITFAQTLKGTPYKYACSDPKKGFDCSGFVQYVFHHFNITVPRSSIAFTNVGKTVDLKNAMPGDLILFTGTNKKVRKVGHVGIVIQASDTIKFIHSSSGKSWGVNETTLGSHYKARFIKVVRLLE
;
A
#
# COMPACT_ATOMS: atom_id res chain seq x y z
N MET A 1 16.76 -36.63 -37.56
CA MET A 1 15.92 -37.19 -36.47
C MET A 1 15.04 -36.06 -35.95
N LEU A 2 13.77 -36.04 -36.37
CA LEU A 2 12.79 -34.99 -36.11
C LEU A 2 12.05 -35.33 -34.80
N LYS A 3 12.09 -34.47 -33.77
CA LYS A 3 11.32 -34.64 -32.54
C LYS A 3 10.19 -33.60 -32.50
N VAL A 4 8.97 -34.15 -32.53
CA VAL A 4 7.68 -33.46 -32.39
C VAL A 4 7.53 -32.96 -30.94
N LEU A 5 7.16 -31.69 -30.76
CA LEU A 5 6.80 -31.13 -29.45
C LEU A 5 5.29 -30.85 -29.41
N VAL A 6 4.59 -31.55 -28.53
CA VAL A 6 3.14 -31.49 -28.34
C VAL A 6 2.79 -30.31 -27.43
N ILE A 7 1.91 -29.44 -27.92
CA ILE A 7 1.35 -28.28 -27.24
C ILE A 7 0.21 -28.74 -26.32
N HIS A 8 0.25 -28.39 -25.03
CA HIS A 8 -0.90 -28.55 -24.12
C HIS A 8 -1.51 -27.18 -23.81
N ILE A 9 -2.72 -26.98 -24.33
CA ILE A 9 -3.57 -25.81 -24.07
C ILE A 9 -4.40 -26.13 -22.82
N PHE A 10 -4.30 -25.30 -21.78
CA PHE A 10 -5.19 -25.34 -20.61
C PHE A 10 -6.17 -24.16 -20.69
N LEU A 11 -7.46 -24.47 -20.83
CA LEU A 11 -8.58 -23.51 -20.78
C LEU A 11 -9.07 -23.32 -19.33
N PRO A 12 -9.63 -22.14 -18.98
CA PRO A 12 -10.02 -21.81 -17.61
C PRO A 12 -11.41 -22.34 -17.26
N VAL A 13 -11.58 -22.82 -16.02
CA VAL A 13 -12.88 -23.21 -15.45
C VAL A 13 -13.54 -21.98 -14.83
N PHE A 14 -14.61 -21.50 -15.48
CA PHE A 14 -15.53 -20.50 -14.96
C PHE A 14 -16.61 -21.20 -14.12
N SER A 15 -16.72 -20.86 -12.83
CA SER A 15 -17.79 -21.35 -11.95
C SER A 15 -18.90 -20.31 -11.85
N PHE A 16 -20.03 -20.61 -12.47
CA PHE A 16 -21.28 -19.84 -12.46
C PHE A 16 -22.09 -20.19 -11.19
N LEU A 17 -22.52 -19.19 -10.42
CA LEU A 17 -23.50 -19.35 -9.33
C LEU A 17 -24.87 -18.78 -9.77
N PRO A 18 -25.99 -19.48 -9.53
CA PRO A 18 -27.32 -19.01 -9.91
C PRO A 18 -27.94 -18.05 -8.85
N PRO A 19 -28.92 -17.22 -9.25
CA PRO A 19 -29.54 -16.22 -8.37
C PRO A 19 -30.66 -16.80 -7.50
N VAL A 20 -30.72 -16.36 -6.24
CA VAL A 20 -31.78 -16.69 -5.28
C VAL A 20 -33.01 -15.81 -5.55
N LYS A 21 -34.16 -16.43 -5.85
CA LYS A 21 -35.48 -15.77 -5.91
C LYS A 21 -36.24 -16.08 -4.63
N ASN A 22 -36.61 -15.06 -3.85
CA ASN A 22 -37.56 -15.21 -2.75
C ASN A 22 -38.89 -14.51 -3.10
N ARG A 23 -39.94 -15.31 -3.29
CA ARG A 23 -41.33 -14.87 -3.41
C ARG A 23 -42.08 -15.38 -2.18
N PHE A 24 -42.68 -14.49 -1.40
CA PHE A 24 -43.80 -14.85 -0.54
C PHE A 24 -44.82 -13.71 -0.55
N HIS A 25 -45.97 -13.99 -1.16
CA HIS A 25 -47.20 -13.22 -1.03
C HIS A 25 -48.04 -13.86 0.07
N HIS A 26 -48.58 -13.06 0.99
CA HIS A 26 -49.83 -13.38 1.67
C HIS A 26 -50.72 -12.13 1.75
N PRO A 27 -52.04 -12.27 1.48
CA PRO A 27 -53.00 -11.18 1.54
C PRO A 27 -53.50 -11.00 2.99
N ILE A 28 -53.71 -9.75 3.42
CA ILE A 28 -54.37 -9.47 4.69
C ILE A 28 -55.68 -8.74 4.42
N SER A 29 -56.73 -9.34 4.99
CA SER A 29 -58.13 -8.97 5.01
C SER A 29 -58.38 -7.60 5.65
N LEU A 30 -59.33 -6.84 5.10
CA LEU A 30 -59.85 -5.60 5.69
C LEU A 30 -60.81 -5.93 6.84
N ALA A 31 -60.53 -5.36 8.01
CA ALA A 31 -61.50 -5.20 9.09
C ALA A 31 -61.49 -3.74 9.58
N THR A 32 -62.66 -3.31 10.01
CA THR A 32 -63.21 -1.96 10.09
C THR A 32 -62.66 -1.07 11.21
N ARG A 33 -62.43 0.20 10.83
CA ARG A 33 -62.67 1.47 11.54
C ARG A 33 -62.88 1.42 13.07
N ASP A 34 -61.90 1.97 13.79
CA ASP A 34 -62.16 2.87 14.92
C ASP A 34 -61.24 4.09 14.85
N HIS A 35 -61.79 5.23 15.24
CA HIS A 35 -61.26 6.57 15.06
C HIS A 35 -60.18 6.91 16.09
N TYR A 36 -58.94 7.14 15.63
CA TYR A 36 -57.93 7.91 16.37
C TYR A 36 -57.45 9.08 15.52
N LYS A 37 -57.45 10.27 16.13
CA LYS A 37 -57.20 11.56 15.49
C LYS A 37 -55.75 12.02 15.80
N ILE A 38 -54.99 12.26 14.72
CA ILE A 38 -53.91 13.26 14.50
C ILE A 38 -52.61 13.05 15.35
N ALA A 39 -51.37 13.10 14.87
CA ALA A 39 -50.76 13.63 13.65
C ALA A 39 -49.42 12.89 13.33
N ASP A 40 -49.19 12.63 12.05
CA ASP A 40 -47.95 12.86 11.30
C ASP A 40 -46.61 12.87 12.08
N THR A 41 -45.87 11.77 12.05
CA THR A 41 -44.77 11.56 11.08
C THR A 41 -44.13 10.20 11.36
N VAL A 42 -44.42 9.20 10.54
CA VAL A 42 -43.56 8.02 10.41
C VAL A 42 -42.29 8.46 9.69
N ARG A 43 -41.17 8.51 10.40
CA ARG A 43 -39.84 8.50 9.79
C ARG A 43 -39.02 7.36 10.39
N VAL A 44 -39.05 6.28 9.62
CA VAL A 44 -37.98 5.32 9.29
C VAL A 44 -36.94 5.05 10.39
N PRO A 45 -36.71 3.79 10.80
CA PRO A 45 -35.53 3.47 11.59
C PRO A 45 -34.30 3.97 10.83
N PHE A 46 -33.51 4.83 11.46
CA PHE A 46 -32.21 5.23 10.92
C PHE A 46 -31.40 3.96 10.71
N GLY A 47 -31.38 3.51 9.46
CA GLY A 47 -30.56 2.42 8.99
C GLY A 47 -29.12 2.72 9.38
N LYS A 48 -28.49 1.71 9.97
CA LYS A 48 -27.05 1.52 10.04
C LYS A 48 -26.39 2.15 8.80
N PRO A 49 -25.38 3.02 8.92
CA PRO A 49 -24.67 3.50 7.74
C PRO A 49 -24.15 2.29 6.96
N ALA A 50 -24.69 2.12 5.75
CA ALA A 50 -24.14 1.21 4.78
C ALA A 50 -22.73 1.71 4.44
N GLU A 51 -21.76 0.79 4.59
CA GLU A 51 -20.56 0.68 3.76
C GLU A 51 -19.98 2.01 3.28
N SER A 52 -19.18 2.65 4.15
CA SER A 52 -18.29 3.71 3.70
C SER A 52 -17.36 3.10 2.65
N ASP A 53 -17.45 3.57 1.41
CA ASP A 53 -16.29 3.54 0.52
C ASP A 53 -15.15 4.22 1.27
N MET A 54 -14.29 3.42 1.90
CA MET A 54 -13.13 3.91 2.64
C MET A 54 -12.25 4.63 1.64
N VAL A 55 -12.33 5.95 1.60
CA VAL A 55 -11.36 6.79 0.89
C VAL A 55 -10.02 6.49 1.53
N LYS A 56 -9.20 5.73 0.79
CA LYS A 56 -7.85 5.38 1.25
C LYS A 56 -7.08 6.66 1.44
N SER A 57 -6.29 6.73 2.51
CA SER A 57 -5.40 7.86 2.69
C SER A 57 -4.38 7.91 1.54
N LYS A 58 -3.86 9.10 1.21
CA LYS A 58 -2.80 9.26 0.20
C LYS A 58 -1.59 8.38 0.49
N ALA A 59 -1.29 8.17 1.78
CA ALA A 59 -0.24 7.26 2.22
C ALA A 59 -0.54 5.80 1.88
N GLU A 60 -1.78 5.33 2.11
CA GLU A 60 -2.20 3.97 1.75
C GLU A 60 -2.18 3.72 0.24
N GLU A 61 -2.61 4.69 -0.57
CA GLU A 61 -2.52 4.61 -2.03
C GLU A 61 -1.07 4.51 -2.49
N LEU A 62 -0.19 5.36 -1.94
CA LEU A 62 1.23 5.35 -2.23
C LEU A 62 1.89 4.02 -1.87
N ILE A 63 1.56 3.48 -0.70
CA ILE A 63 2.06 2.17 -0.26
C ILE A 63 1.52 1.05 -1.16
N THR A 64 0.23 1.08 -1.49
CA THR A 64 -0.39 0.10 -2.38
C THR A 64 0.31 0.10 -3.74
N PHE A 65 0.57 1.27 -4.31
CA PHE A 65 1.32 1.40 -5.56
C PHE A 65 2.75 0.88 -5.42
N ALA A 66 3.47 1.26 -4.36
CA ALA A 66 4.82 0.78 -4.08
C ALA A 66 4.88 -0.76 -4.01
N GLN A 67 3.85 -1.39 -3.42
CA GLN A 67 3.76 -2.84 -3.30
C GLN A 67 3.54 -3.55 -4.65
N THR A 68 2.97 -2.88 -5.66
CA THR A 68 2.85 -3.45 -7.02
C THR A 68 4.21 -3.66 -7.69
N LEU A 69 5.25 -2.97 -7.22
CA LEU A 69 6.62 -3.02 -7.75
C LEU A 69 7.48 -4.08 -7.05
N LYS A 70 6.93 -4.85 -6.10
CA LYS A 70 7.66 -5.93 -5.43
C LYS A 70 8.21 -6.94 -6.43
N GLY A 71 9.45 -7.36 -6.22
CA GLY A 71 10.16 -8.28 -7.11
C GLY A 71 10.87 -7.60 -8.29
N THR A 72 10.65 -6.32 -8.57
CA THR A 72 11.46 -5.59 -9.55
C THR A 72 12.93 -5.61 -9.13
N PRO A 73 13.87 -6.02 -10.02
CA PRO A 73 15.26 -6.25 -9.64
C PRO A 73 16.00 -4.98 -9.23
N TYR A 74 17.01 -5.14 -8.38
CA TYR A 74 17.89 -4.03 -8.04
C TYR A 74 18.79 -3.71 -9.24
N LYS A 75 18.87 -2.42 -9.58
CA LYS A 75 19.80 -1.92 -10.60
C LYS A 75 20.33 -0.56 -10.23
N TYR A 76 21.64 -0.48 -10.03
CA TYR A 76 22.33 0.76 -9.67
C TYR A 76 22.02 1.89 -10.65
N ALA A 77 21.81 3.10 -10.13
CA ALA A 77 21.47 4.30 -10.90
C ALA A 77 20.19 4.18 -11.74
N CYS A 78 19.31 3.19 -11.50
CA CYS A 78 18.10 2.99 -12.27
C CYS A 78 16.81 3.42 -11.54
N SER A 79 15.84 3.90 -12.31
CA SER A 79 14.51 4.34 -11.85
C SER A 79 13.41 3.89 -12.83
N ASP A 80 13.58 2.74 -13.46
CA ASP A 80 12.71 2.23 -14.54
C ASP A 80 12.18 0.84 -14.16
N PRO A 81 10.86 0.65 -13.97
CA PRO A 81 10.29 -0.63 -13.52
C PRO A 81 10.58 -1.80 -14.47
N LYS A 82 10.83 -1.54 -15.76
CA LYS A 82 11.19 -2.58 -16.74
C LYS A 82 12.64 -3.03 -16.63
N LYS A 83 13.51 -2.19 -16.08
CA LYS A 83 14.97 -2.44 -15.98
C LYS A 83 15.43 -2.73 -14.57
N GLY A 84 14.73 -2.20 -13.57
CA GLY A 84 15.10 -2.27 -12.16
C GLY A 84 15.16 -0.91 -11.49
N PHE A 85 15.39 -0.95 -10.18
CA PHE A 85 15.51 0.23 -9.35
C PHE A 85 16.75 0.18 -8.46
N ASP A 86 17.41 1.32 -8.22
CA ASP A 86 18.16 1.47 -6.98
C ASP A 86 17.24 1.98 -5.86
N CYS A 87 17.77 2.15 -4.64
CA CYS A 87 16.94 2.51 -3.49
C CYS A 87 16.19 3.84 -3.68
N SER A 88 16.89 4.90 -4.08
CA SER A 88 16.29 6.23 -4.25
C SER A 88 15.54 6.36 -5.57
N GLY A 89 15.90 5.62 -6.61
CA GLY A 89 15.18 5.53 -7.88
C GLY A 89 13.82 4.84 -7.72
N PHE A 90 13.73 3.82 -6.85
CA PHE A 90 12.45 3.23 -6.45
C PHE A 90 11.55 4.25 -5.75
N VAL A 91 12.07 4.94 -4.72
CA VAL A 91 11.29 5.93 -3.98
C VAL A 91 10.87 7.09 -4.88
N GLN A 92 11.77 7.58 -5.72
CA GLN A 92 11.46 8.63 -6.69
C GLN A 92 10.35 8.19 -7.65
N TYR A 93 10.44 6.99 -8.21
CA TYR A 93 9.40 6.47 -9.11
C TYR A 93 8.03 6.40 -8.43
N VAL A 94 7.98 5.89 -7.20
CA VAL A 94 6.75 5.83 -6.40
C VAL A 94 6.18 7.23 -6.17
N PHE A 95 6.98 8.17 -5.68
CA PHE A 95 6.50 9.52 -5.35
C PHE A 95 6.12 10.33 -6.59
N HIS A 96 6.84 10.16 -7.70
CA HIS A 96 6.51 10.80 -8.98
C HIS A 96 5.16 10.35 -9.53
N HIS A 97 4.74 9.10 -9.30
CA HIS A 97 3.40 8.63 -9.69
C HIS A 97 2.28 9.47 -9.05
N PHE A 98 2.52 10.02 -7.85
CA PHE A 98 1.60 10.89 -7.12
C PHE A 98 1.93 12.38 -7.28
N ASN A 99 2.69 12.75 -8.31
CA ASN A 99 3.12 14.12 -8.60
C ASN A 99 3.91 14.78 -7.45
N ILE A 100 4.60 13.99 -6.62
CA ILE A 100 5.47 14.52 -5.55
C ILE A 100 6.91 14.45 -6.03
N THR A 101 7.53 15.60 -6.24
CA THR A 101 8.94 15.68 -6.62
C THR A 101 9.84 15.36 -5.44
N VAL A 102 10.73 14.40 -5.62
CA VAL A 102 11.76 14.05 -4.63
C VAL A 102 13.13 13.90 -5.31
N PRO A 103 14.23 14.06 -4.56
CA PRO A 103 15.57 13.96 -5.11
C PRO A 103 15.88 12.59 -5.71
N ARG A 104 16.79 12.55 -6.70
CA ARG A 104 17.28 11.28 -7.27
C ARG A 104 18.26 10.55 -6.35
N SER A 105 19.08 11.29 -5.61
CA SER A 105 20.15 10.73 -4.77
C SER A 105 19.68 10.49 -3.34
N SER A 106 19.99 9.32 -2.78
CA SER A 106 19.60 8.96 -1.41
C SER A 106 20.09 9.96 -0.37
N ILE A 107 21.29 10.54 -0.54
CA ILE A 107 21.82 11.51 0.42
C ILE A 107 21.00 12.80 0.50
N ALA A 108 20.41 13.23 -0.62
CA ALA A 108 19.63 14.46 -0.69
C ALA A 108 18.29 14.35 0.06
N PHE A 109 17.77 13.14 0.30
CA PHE A 109 16.62 12.92 1.19
C PHE A 109 16.90 13.33 2.65
N THR A 110 18.14 13.61 3.02
CA THR A 110 18.46 14.20 4.33
C THR A 110 17.77 15.55 4.55
N ASN A 111 17.46 16.29 3.48
CA ASN A 111 16.99 17.67 3.54
C ASN A 111 15.54 17.85 3.05
N VAL A 112 14.78 16.75 2.90
CA VAL A 112 13.38 16.81 2.45
C VAL A 112 12.41 16.67 3.61
N GLY A 113 11.25 17.31 3.47
CA GLY A 113 10.13 17.17 4.39
C GLY A 113 10.46 17.56 5.83
N LYS A 114 9.65 17.05 6.77
CA LYS A 114 9.85 17.24 8.21
C LYS A 114 10.54 16.03 8.82
N THR A 115 11.54 16.24 9.67
CA THR A 115 12.11 15.14 10.46
C THR A 115 11.12 14.69 11.53
N VAL A 116 10.95 13.37 11.66
CA VAL A 116 10.03 12.74 12.62
C VAL A 116 10.81 11.78 13.51
N ASP A 117 10.48 11.76 14.80
CA ASP A 117 11.02 10.74 15.71
C ASP A 117 10.57 9.34 15.27
N LEU A 118 11.46 8.34 15.41
CA LEU A 118 11.15 6.97 14.99
C LEU A 118 9.86 6.42 15.65
N LYS A 119 9.59 6.80 16.90
CA LYS A 119 8.37 6.41 17.65
C LYS A 119 7.07 7.01 17.09
N ASN A 120 7.18 8.10 16.33
CA ASN A 120 6.08 8.83 15.71
C ASN A 120 6.00 8.57 14.20
N ALA A 121 6.82 7.64 13.69
CA ALA A 121 6.79 7.25 12.29
C ALA A 121 5.41 6.70 11.93
N MET A 122 4.95 6.98 10.72
CA MET A 122 3.66 6.54 10.19
C MET A 122 3.86 5.89 8.81
N PRO A 123 2.93 5.04 8.37
CA PRO A 123 2.89 4.58 6.98
C PRO A 123 2.98 5.77 6.01
N GLY A 124 3.82 5.66 4.98
CA GLY A 124 4.09 6.70 4.00
C GLY A 124 5.32 7.55 4.31
N ASP A 125 5.84 7.54 5.54
CA ASP A 125 7.09 8.20 5.89
C ASP A 125 8.29 7.54 5.18
N LEU A 126 9.34 8.32 4.94
CA LEU A 126 10.61 7.80 4.44
C LEU A 126 11.54 7.50 5.60
N ILE A 127 12.12 6.30 5.60
CA ILE A 127 13.09 5.86 6.60
C ILE A 127 14.48 5.79 5.97
N LEU A 128 15.42 6.53 6.56
CA LEU A 128 16.76 6.75 6.02
C LEU A 128 17.80 5.96 6.81
N PHE A 129 18.73 5.36 6.08
CA PHE A 129 19.81 4.55 6.65
C PHE A 129 21.17 4.96 6.07
N THR A 130 22.23 4.53 6.73
CA THR A 130 23.57 4.55 6.13
C THR A 130 23.61 3.66 4.88
N GLY A 131 24.66 3.86 4.07
CA GLY A 131 25.08 2.83 3.11
C GLY A 131 25.51 1.53 3.80
N THR A 132 26.09 0.61 3.04
CA THR A 132 26.54 -0.71 3.53
C THR A 132 27.52 -0.59 4.69
N ASN A 133 28.39 0.43 4.69
CA ASN A 133 29.28 0.72 5.81
C ASN A 133 28.55 1.54 6.90
N LYS A 134 28.05 0.86 7.94
CA LYS A 134 27.34 1.48 9.08
C LYS A 134 28.19 2.46 9.91
N LYS A 135 29.52 2.42 9.80
CA LYS A 135 30.42 3.37 10.49
C LYS A 135 30.40 4.74 9.82
N VAL A 136 30.12 4.81 8.52
CA VAL A 136 29.95 6.08 7.80
C VAL A 136 28.51 6.56 8.03
N ARG A 137 28.33 7.47 8.98
CA ARG A 137 27.03 8.00 9.41
C ARG A 137 26.43 9.03 8.43
N LYS A 138 26.45 8.71 7.14
CA LYS A 138 25.83 9.49 6.06
C LYS A 138 24.73 8.68 5.40
N VAL A 139 23.64 9.32 4.99
CA VAL A 139 22.53 8.65 4.30
C VAL A 139 23.05 8.04 2.99
N GLY A 140 22.80 6.74 2.83
CA GLY A 140 23.16 5.98 1.63
C GLY A 140 22.10 4.97 1.21
N HIS A 141 21.00 4.86 1.96
CA HIS A 141 19.88 3.97 1.64
C HIS A 141 18.57 4.56 2.16
N VAL A 142 17.47 4.32 1.45
CA VAL A 142 16.13 4.85 1.75
C VAL A 142 15.07 3.79 1.50
N GLY A 143 14.00 3.83 2.29
CA GLY A 143 12.78 3.04 2.08
C GLY A 143 11.53 3.82 2.50
N ILE A 144 10.37 3.24 2.21
CA ILE A 144 9.04 3.80 2.54
C ILE A 144 8.46 2.96 3.67
N VAL A 145 8.08 3.58 4.79
CA VAL A 145 7.41 2.92 5.91
C VAL A 145 6.04 2.44 5.45
N ILE A 146 5.75 1.15 5.66
CA ILE A 146 4.46 0.54 5.31
C ILE A 146 3.66 0.11 6.54
N GLN A 147 4.31 0.04 7.71
CA GLN A 147 3.70 -0.30 8.98
C GLN A 147 4.53 0.32 10.10
N ALA A 148 3.87 0.91 11.10
CA ALA A 148 4.52 1.55 12.26
C ALA A 148 3.73 1.30 13.56
N SER A 149 3.25 0.06 13.75
CA SER A 149 2.64 -0.39 15.01
C SER A 149 3.72 -1.00 15.92
N ASP A 150 3.69 -2.31 16.18
CA ASP A 150 4.60 -3.00 17.09
C ASP A 150 6.04 -2.99 16.58
N THR A 151 6.21 -3.16 15.28
CA THR A 151 7.52 -3.08 14.63
C THR A 151 7.39 -2.37 13.30
N ILE A 152 8.35 -1.49 13.02
CA ILE A 152 8.41 -0.80 11.75
C ILE A 152 8.74 -1.78 10.63
N LYS A 153 7.91 -1.80 9.59
CA LYS A 153 8.21 -2.43 8.30
C LYS A 153 8.31 -1.37 7.23
N PHE A 154 9.18 -1.59 6.27
CA PHE A 154 9.38 -0.69 5.13
C PHE A 154 9.60 -1.47 3.83
N ILE A 155 9.20 -0.86 2.72
CA ILE A 155 9.46 -1.35 1.37
C ILE A 155 10.61 -0.54 0.75
N HIS A 156 11.51 -1.22 0.03
CA HIS A 156 12.68 -0.60 -0.58
C HIS A 156 13.26 -1.48 -1.70
N SER A 157 14.02 -0.89 -2.63
CA SER A 157 14.89 -1.65 -3.53
C SER A 157 16.26 -1.89 -2.90
N SER A 158 16.67 -3.15 -2.75
CA SER A 158 17.82 -3.54 -1.95
C SER A 158 18.98 -4.14 -2.73
N SER A 159 20.16 -3.58 -2.44
CA SER A 159 21.50 -4.16 -2.55
C SER A 159 21.74 -5.60 -2.06
N GLY A 160 20.95 -6.00 -1.07
CA GLY A 160 21.26 -7.13 -0.20
C GLY A 160 20.75 -8.47 -0.73
N LYS A 161 20.43 -9.36 0.20
CA LYS A 161 19.99 -10.74 -0.09
C LYS A 161 18.84 -10.83 -1.10
N SER A 162 17.90 -9.90 -1.07
CA SER A 162 16.72 -9.90 -1.94
C SER A 162 16.98 -9.36 -3.35
N TRP A 163 18.08 -8.62 -3.56
CA TRP A 163 18.48 -8.03 -4.85
C TRP A 163 17.32 -7.38 -5.66
N GLY A 164 16.48 -6.59 -5.01
CA GLY A 164 15.31 -5.98 -5.64
C GLY A 164 14.37 -5.32 -4.67
N VAL A 165 13.18 -4.95 -5.16
CA VAL A 165 12.11 -4.35 -4.35
C VAL A 165 11.52 -5.42 -3.43
N ASN A 166 11.68 -5.21 -2.13
CA ASN A 166 11.20 -6.12 -1.10
C ASN A 166 10.73 -5.35 0.14
N GLU A 167 9.93 -6.01 0.97
CA GLU A 167 9.56 -5.51 2.30
C GLU A 167 10.56 -6.05 3.33
N THR A 168 10.85 -5.25 4.36
CA THR A 168 11.73 -5.66 5.46
C THR A 168 11.28 -5.04 6.77
N THR A 169 11.34 -5.84 7.84
CA THR A 169 11.16 -5.37 9.21
C THR A 169 12.44 -4.67 9.70
N LEU A 170 12.30 -3.61 10.50
CA LEU A 170 13.39 -2.89 11.15
C LEU A 170 14.04 -3.75 12.26
N GLY A 171 14.73 -4.81 11.86
CA GLY A 171 15.52 -5.68 12.75
C GLY A 171 16.93 -5.14 13.03
N SER A 172 17.74 -5.89 13.79
CA SER A 172 19.05 -5.45 14.30
C SER A 172 19.99 -4.89 13.22
N HIS A 173 20.03 -5.51 12.03
CA HIS A 173 20.86 -5.03 10.93
C HIS A 173 20.48 -3.60 10.48
N TYR A 174 19.19 -3.34 10.26
CA TYR A 174 18.71 -2.02 9.84
C TYR A 174 18.68 -1.02 10.99
N LYS A 175 18.40 -1.46 12.22
CA LYS A 175 18.53 -0.62 13.43
C LYS A 175 19.94 -0.06 13.57
N ALA A 176 20.99 -0.86 13.36
CA ALA A 176 22.37 -0.38 13.41
C ALA A 176 22.72 0.64 12.31
N ARG A 177 21.95 0.66 11.22
CA ARG A 177 22.14 1.56 10.08
C ARG A 177 21.18 2.75 10.10
N PHE A 178 20.17 2.75 10.96
CA PHE A 178 19.14 3.78 11.04
C PHE A 178 19.75 5.15 11.27
N ILE A 179 19.30 6.15 10.50
CA ILE A 179 19.71 7.56 10.66
C ILE A 179 18.53 8.39 11.15
N LYS A 180 17.44 8.45 10.38
CA LYS A 180 16.24 9.24 10.72
C LYS A 180 15.03 8.88 9.87
N VAL A 181 13.87 9.39 10.26
CA VAL A 181 12.62 9.34 9.49
C VAL A 181 12.28 10.75 9.01
N VAL A 182 11.78 10.87 7.77
CA VAL A 182 11.27 12.13 7.22
C VAL A 182 9.88 11.95 6.64
N ARG A 183 9.00 12.94 6.86
CA ARG A 183 7.59 12.95 6.41
C ARG A 183 7.40 13.99 5.31
N LEU A 184 6.77 13.58 4.22
CA LEU A 184 6.42 14.45 3.07
C LEU A 184 4.92 14.55 2.82
N LEU A 185 4.13 13.60 3.34
CA LEU A 185 2.68 13.62 3.23
C LEU A 185 2.12 14.27 4.50
N GLU A 186 1.24 15.24 4.33
CA GLU A 186 0.46 15.86 5.42
C GLU A 186 -0.85 15.10 5.66
#